data_AF-A0A5N6W886-F1
#
_entry.id   AF-A0A5N6W886-F1
#
_cell.length_a   1.000
_cell.length_b   1.000
_cell.length_c   1.000
_cell.angle_alpha   90.00
_cell.angle_beta   90.00
_cell.angle_gamma   90.00
#
_symmetry.space_group_name_H-M   'P 1'
#
loop_
_entity.id
_entity.type
_entity.pdbx_description
1 polymer ?
#
loop_
_entity_poly.entity_id
_entity_poly.type
_entity_poly.pdbx_seq_one_letter_code
_entity_poly.pdbx_strand_id
1 'polypeptide(L)'
;MTDPTIEIDVDLDVQEILLAASQHDIPKLRQLIRSNQTIANPVNVKDPETGYAPLHAAIAACEPDDEEPNGVQTNGEQGDEQKSIEEKGSATVRFLLQEGAIWNDLDNNNETPGCVARRLGLRELYEQLVDAGVRAELLLNRLDGYEELEDDDEEEDEGQEEQTGAEEVEVEGDSAPQLVEAATATETAMETGPDVTNSRYLDSNLTFQNDRLLDQDQNGVMMAWETDIMAKSAKKLLPMSGLRVLNVGHGMGIVDGFIQEQSPAEHHIIEAHPEVVAEMKRKGWGEKPGVTIHEGRWQDILPDLVGQGVMFDAIYYDTFAESYGDFREFFSEQVIGLLEQEGKWSFFNGMGADRQISYDVYQKVAEMDLMDAGFDVEWEEIALPKLDNEWDGVRRAYWQIESYRLPLCKYMD
;
A
#
# COMPACT_ATOMS: atom_id res chain seq x y z
N MET A 1 -19.24 -50.23 -8.68
CA MET A 1 -19.05 -48.84 -9.11
C MET A 1 -19.84 -48.01 -8.12
N THR A 2 -19.17 -47.56 -7.08
CA THR A 2 -19.73 -46.61 -6.11
C THR A 2 -19.45 -45.23 -6.67
N ASP A 3 -20.52 -44.54 -7.02
CA ASP A 3 -20.53 -43.14 -7.43
C ASP A 3 -20.06 -42.28 -6.24
N PRO A 4 -18.99 -41.48 -6.36
CA PRO A 4 -18.63 -40.56 -5.30
C PRO A 4 -19.63 -39.42 -5.37
N THR A 5 -20.69 -39.51 -4.58
CA THR A 5 -21.53 -38.36 -4.26
C THR A 5 -20.63 -37.37 -3.52
N ILE A 6 -20.27 -36.28 -4.20
CA ILE A 6 -19.71 -35.11 -3.56
C ILE A 6 -20.84 -34.60 -2.65
N GLU A 7 -20.72 -34.85 -1.34
CA GLU A 7 -21.57 -34.18 -0.35
C GLU A 7 -21.21 -32.70 -0.40
N ILE A 8 -22.09 -31.90 -1.02
CA ILE A 8 -22.00 -30.45 -0.97
C ILE A 8 -22.53 -30.05 0.40
N ASP A 9 -21.64 -29.81 1.34
CA ASP A 9 -21.95 -29.24 2.66
C ASP A 9 -22.20 -27.74 2.50
N VAL A 10 -23.43 -27.38 2.10
CA VAL A 10 -23.83 -25.98 1.95
C VAL A 10 -24.23 -25.44 3.31
N ASP A 11 -23.42 -24.55 3.87
CA ASP A 11 -23.80 -23.77 5.04
C ASP A 11 -24.94 -22.79 4.65
N LEU A 12 -26.16 -23.16 5.02
CA LEU A 12 -27.36 -22.39 4.72
C LEU A 12 -27.34 -20.99 5.35
N ASP A 13 -26.66 -20.82 6.49
CA ASP A 13 -26.57 -19.53 7.17
C ASP A 13 -25.67 -18.56 6.39
N VAL A 14 -24.56 -19.06 5.83
CA VAL A 14 -23.67 -18.30 4.94
C VAL A 14 -24.41 -17.88 3.67
N GLN A 15 -25.11 -18.82 3.03
CA GLN A 15 -25.86 -18.54 1.80
C GLN A 15 -27.01 -17.54 2.05
N GLU A 16 -27.71 -17.61 3.19
CA GLU A 16 -28.73 -16.62 3.54
C GLU A 16 -28.14 -15.21 3.71
N ILE A 17 -26.95 -15.07 4.31
CA ILE A 17 -26.28 -13.77 4.47
C ILE A 17 -25.89 -13.21 3.10
N LEU A 18 -25.22 -14.02 2.26
CA LEU A 18 -24.77 -13.59 0.94
C LEU A 18 -25.95 -13.22 0.03
N LEU A 19 -27.05 -13.97 0.10
CA LEU A 19 -28.28 -13.66 -0.61
C LEU A 19 -28.91 -12.35 -0.13
N ALA A 20 -28.95 -12.11 1.19
CA ALA A 20 -29.46 -10.84 1.72
C ALA A 20 -28.57 -9.65 1.30
N ALA A 21 -27.26 -9.86 1.18
CA ALA A 21 -26.32 -8.85 0.70
C ALA A 21 -26.53 -8.53 -0.79
N SER A 22 -26.66 -9.54 -1.65
CA SER A 22 -26.91 -9.34 -3.09
C SER A 22 -28.30 -8.77 -3.38
N GLN A 23 -29.27 -8.98 -2.50
CA GLN A 23 -30.60 -8.36 -2.60
C GLN A 23 -30.66 -6.95 -1.98
N HIS A 24 -29.56 -6.47 -1.41
CA HIS A 24 -29.47 -5.21 -0.67
C HIS A 24 -30.52 -5.08 0.46
N ASP A 25 -30.88 -6.20 1.11
CA ASP A 25 -31.86 -6.25 2.20
C ASP A 25 -31.18 -6.01 3.55
N ILE A 26 -30.90 -4.73 3.84
CA ILE A 26 -30.29 -4.29 5.11
C ILE A 26 -31.07 -4.79 6.35
N PRO A 27 -32.42 -4.73 6.41
CA PRO A 27 -33.19 -5.31 7.52
C PRO A 27 -32.89 -6.80 7.76
N LYS A 28 -32.88 -7.63 6.71
CA LYS A 28 -32.60 -9.05 6.82
C LYS A 28 -31.13 -9.30 7.17
N LEU A 29 -30.18 -8.58 6.57
CA LEU A 29 -28.76 -8.63 6.95
C LEU A 29 -28.56 -8.35 8.43
N ARG A 30 -29.15 -7.27 8.94
CA ARG A 30 -29.07 -6.92 10.38
C ARG A 30 -29.65 -8.01 11.27
N GLN A 31 -30.74 -8.66 10.85
CA GLN A 31 -31.30 -9.78 11.58
C GLN A 31 -30.32 -10.96 11.60
N LEU A 32 -29.79 -11.35 10.43
CA LEU A 32 -28.89 -12.49 10.27
C LEU A 32 -27.57 -12.31 11.04
N ILE A 33 -26.95 -11.14 10.93
CA ILE A 33 -25.71 -10.79 11.65
C ILE A 33 -25.90 -10.95 13.17
N ARG A 34 -27.08 -10.58 13.70
CA ARG A 34 -27.38 -10.68 15.14
C ARG A 34 -27.79 -12.08 15.57
N SER A 35 -28.42 -12.86 14.70
CA SER A 35 -28.96 -14.18 15.05
C SER A 35 -27.94 -15.30 14.90
N ASN A 36 -26.92 -15.14 14.06
CA ASN A 36 -25.93 -16.17 13.76
C ASN A 36 -24.82 -16.23 14.82
N GLN A 37 -25.20 -16.63 16.03
CA GLN A 37 -24.28 -16.80 17.17
C GLN A 37 -23.24 -17.91 16.97
N THR A 38 -23.45 -18.80 16.01
CA THR A 38 -22.53 -19.88 15.63
C THR A 38 -21.41 -19.41 14.71
N ILE A 39 -21.62 -18.32 13.97
CA ILE A 39 -20.64 -17.76 13.06
C ILE A 39 -19.89 -16.65 13.80
N ALA A 40 -18.57 -16.80 13.94
CA ALA A 40 -17.75 -15.84 14.68
C ALA A 40 -17.73 -14.45 14.02
N ASN A 41 -17.83 -14.39 12.69
CA ASN A 41 -17.77 -13.14 11.92
C ASN A 41 -18.75 -13.16 10.72
N PRO A 42 -20.06 -12.99 10.95
CA PRO A 42 -21.09 -13.15 9.91
C PRO A 42 -20.96 -12.13 8.76
N VAL A 43 -20.33 -10.98 8.98
CA VAL A 43 -20.14 -9.95 7.94
C VAL A 43 -18.97 -10.22 7.00
N ASN A 44 -18.10 -11.17 7.35
CA ASN A 44 -16.93 -11.58 6.58
C ASN A 44 -16.94 -13.09 6.25
N VAL A 45 -18.13 -13.72 6.26
CA VAL A 45 -18.27 -15.10 5.77
C VAL A 45 -17.90 -15.20 4.30
N LYS A 46 -17.42 -16.36 3.89
CA LYS A 46 -16.98 -16.61 2.52
C LYS A 46 -17.87 -17.66 1.87
N ASP A 47 -18.33 -17.36 0.67
CA ASP A 47 -18.87 -18.38 -0.22
C ASP A 47 -17.77 -19.38 -0.59
N PRO A 48 -17.92 -20.69 -0.32
CA PRO A 48 -16.87 -21.66 -0.64
C PRO A 48 -16.60 -21.80 -2.14
N GLU A 49 -17.56 -21.46 -3.01
CA GLU A 49 -17.40 -21.58 -4.46
C GLU A 49 -16.70 -20.36 -5.07
N THR A 50 -17.15 -19.15 -4.72
CA THR A 50 -16.64 -17.91 -5.33
C THR A 50 -15.61 -17.18 -4.47
N GLY A 51 -15.54 -17.45 -3.17
CA GLY A 51 -14.79 -16.65 -2.21
C GLY A 51 -15.43 -15.30 -1.90
N TYR A 52 -16.67 -15.06 -2.34
CA TYR A 52 -17.36 -13.80 -2.10
C TYR A 52 -17.65 -13.62 -0.61
N ALA A 53 -17.27 -12.46 -0.09
CA ALA A 53 -17.81 -11.93 1.15
C ALA A 53 -19.12 -11.18 0.88
N PRO A 54 -19.92 -10.85 1.91
CA PRO A 54 -21.11 -10.01 1.77
C PRO A 54 -20.85 -8.69 1.02
N LEU A 55 -19.67 -8.08 1.16
CA LEU A 55 -19.28 -6.90 0.39
C LEU A 55 -19.15 -7.19 -1.12
N HIS A 56 -18.47 -8.28 -1.51
CA HIS A 56 -18.40 -8.70 -2.91
C HIS A 56 -19.80 -8.95 -3.48
N ALA A 57 -20.65 -9.69 -2.75
CA ALA A 57 -22.00 -10.01 -3.18
C ALA A 57 -22.89 -8.77 -3.38
N ALA A 58 -22.82 -7.79 -2.46
CA ALA A 58 -23.57 -6.55 -2.57
C ALA A 58 -23.14 -5.70 -3.79
N ILE A 59 -21.85 -5.68 -4.10
CA ILE A 59 -21.31 -4.91 -5.23
C ILE A 59 -21.56 -5.62 -6.55
N ALA A 60 -21.33 -6.93 -6.62
CA ALA A 60 -21.57 -7.72 -7.83
C ALA A 60 -23.03 -7.65 -8.26
N ALA A 61 -23.98 -7.56 -7.32
CA ALA A 61 -25.40 -7.38 -7.61
C ALA A 61 -25.77 -6.01 -8.20
N CYS A 62 -24.82 -5.08 -8.31
CA CYS A 62 -25.00 -3.80 -9.00
C CYS A 62 -24.45 -3.82 -10.44
N GLU A 63 -24.00 -4.98 -10.94
CA GLU A 63 -23.54 -5.14 -12.33
C GLU A 63 -24.59 -4.59 -13.32
N PRO A 64 -24.20 -3.67 -14.22
CA PRO A 64 -25.11 -3.16 -15.24
C PRO A 64 -25.56 -4.27 -16.20
N ASP A 65 -26.83 -4.27 -16.59
CA ASP A 65 -27.32 -5.18 -17.62
C ASP A 65 -26.71 -4.85 -19.00
N ASP A 66 -25.74 -5.64 -19.46
CA ASP A 66 -25.10 -5.51 -20.78
C ASP A 66 -25.98 -6.00 -21.97
N GLU A 67 -27.31 -5.98 -21.84
CA GLU A 67 -28.22 -6.35 -22.95
C GLU A 67 -28.64 -5.16 -23.81
N GLU A 68 -27.85 -4.86 -24.84
CA GLU A 68 -28.39 -4.34 -26.11
C GLU A 68 -28.03 -5.30 -27.27
N PRO A 69 -28.78 -6.41 -27.49
CA PRO A 69 -28.59 -7.23 -28.68
C PRO A 69 -29.11 -6.57 -29.96
N ASN A 70 -29.79 -5.39 -29.92
CA ASN A 70 -30.54 -4.90 -31.09
C ASN A 70 -30.77 -3.37 -31.22
N GLY A 71 -29.94 -2.50 -30.66
CA GLY A 71 -29.91 -1.07 -31.01
C GLY A 71 -31.23 -0.32 -30.83
N VAL A 72 -32.03 -0.68 -29.82
CA VAL A 72 -33.26 0.05 -29.47
C VAL A 72 -33.01 0.78 -28.16
N GLN A 73 -32.51 2.00 -28.29
CA GLN A 73 -32.36 2.94 -27.17
C GLN A 73 -33.73 3.16 -26.48
N THR A 74 -33.93 2.55 -25.32
CA THR A 74 -34.96 2.95 -24.36
C THR A 74 -34.39 3.99 -23.41
N ASN A 75 -34.17 5.21 -23.93
CA ASN A 75 -33.60 6.33 -23.17
C ASN A 75 -34.60 6.82 -22.11
N GLY A 76 -34.61 6.21 -20.92
CA GLY A 76 -35.34 6.72 -19.75
C GLY A 76 -35.42 5.76 -18.56
N GLU A 77 -35.99 4.56 -18.74
CA GLU A 77 -36.36 3.67 -17.62
C GLU A 77 -35.17 2.84 -17.09
N GLN A 78 -34.29 2.35 -17.97
CA GLN A 78 -33.12 1.54 -17.57
C GLN A 78 -32.10 2.32 -16.72
N GLY A 79 -31.91 3.61 -17.01
CA GLY A 79 -30.99 4.46 -16.23
C GLY A 79 -31.49 4.76 -14.82
N ASP A 80 -32.80 4.90 -14.65
CA ASP A 80 -33.41 5.15 -13.33
C ASP A 80 -33.42 3.87 -12.48
N GLU A 81 -33.61 2.69 -13.09
CA GLU A 81 -33.52 1.40 -12.41
C GLU A 81 -32.09 1.07 -11.95
N GLN A 82 -31.10 1.19 -12.84
CA GLN A 82 -29.68 0.98 -12.51
C GLN A 82 -29.23 1.91 -11.39
N LYS A 83 -29.59 3.19 -11.47
CA LYS A 83 -29.29 4.16 -10.41
C LYS A 83 -29.94 3.76 -9.08
N SER A 84 -31.19 3.28 -9.10
CA SER A 84 -31.84 2.81 -7.87
C SER A 84 -31.17 1.57 -7.28
N ILE A 85 -30.61 0.68 -8.11
CA ILE A 85 -29.82 -0.46 -7.66
C ILE A 85 -28.51 0.02 -7.02
N GLU A 86 -27.77 0.92 -7.69
CA GLU A 86 -26.53 1.49 -7.15
C GLU A 86 -26.75 2.24 -5.82
N GLU A 87 -27.86 2.97 -5.67
CA GLU A 87 -28.22 3.63 -4.41
C GLU A 87 -28.44 2.63 -3.26
N LYS A 88 -29.09 1.48 -3.54
CA LYS A 88 -29.27 0.40 -2.56
C LYS A 88 -27.97 -0.33 -2.26
N GLY A 89 -27.15 -0.57 -3.29
CA GLY A 89 -25.79 -1.09 -3.15
C GLY A 89 -24.95 -0.20 -2.25
N SER A 90 -24.94 1.11 -2.51
CA SER A 90 -24.24 2.15 -1.74
C SER A 90 -24.67 2.15 -0.27
N ALA A 91 -25.97 2.04 0.00
CA ALA A 91 -26.48 1.91 1.36
C ALA A 91 -26.04 0.60 2.05
N THR A 92 -26.00 -0.51 1.31
CA THR A 92 -25.64 -1.84 1.81
C THR A 92 -24.14 -1.94 2.09
N VAL A 93 -23.29 -1.47 1.17
CA VAL A 93 -21.83 -1.38 1.36
C VAL A 93 -21.50 -0.57 2.61
N ARG A 94 -22.11 0.61 2.76
CA ARG A 94 -21.92 1.44 3.95
C ARG A 94 -22.32 0.71 5.24
N PHE A 95 -23.46 0.02 5.23
CA PHE A 95 -23.92 -0.75 6.38
C PHE A 95 -22.93 -1.88 6.73
N LEU A 96 -22.50 -2.67 5.75
CA LEU A 96 -21.56 -3.77 5.96
C LEU A 96 -20.21 -3.28 6.52
N LEU A 97 -19.67 -2.19 5.97
CA LEU A 97 -18.44 -1.57 6.48
C LEU A 97 -18.59 -1.09 7.93
N GLN A 98 -19.76 -0.54 8.30
CA GLN A 98 -20.04 -0.12 9.68
C GLN A 98 -20.14 -1.30 10.67
N GLU A 99 -20.53 -2.47 10.18
CA GLU A 99 -20.60 -3.71 10.98
C GLU A 99 -19.26 -4.47 10.99
N GLY A 100 -18.20 -3.93 10.37
CA GLY A 100 -16.84 -4.50 10.40
C GLY A 100 -16.49 -5.38 9.20
N ALA A 101 -17.15 -5.22 8.06
CA ALA A 101 -16.75 -5.92 6.84
C ALA A 101 -15.39 -5.41 6.33
N ILE A 102 -14.55 -6.33 5.86
CA ILE A 102 -13.16 -6.08 5.44
C ILE A 102 -13.15 -5.57 3.99
N TRP A 103 -12.67 -4.34 3.78
CA TRP A 103 -12.75 -3.64 2.49
C TRP A 103 -11.81 -4.22 1.42
N ASN A 104 -10.73 -4.87 1.84
CA ASN A 104 -9.65 -5.44 1.02
C ASN A 104 -9.65 -6.97 0.98
N ASP A 105 -10.72 -7.60 1.44
CA ASP A 105 -10.83 -9.05 1.52
C ASP A 105 -10.83 -9.68 0.11
N LEU A 106 -10.15 -10.81 -0.09
CA LEU A 106 -9.94 -11.40 -1.42
C LEU A 106 -10.97 -12.50 -1.74
N ASP A 107 -11.49 -12.49 -2.95
CA ASP A 107 -12.24 -13.64 -3.49
C ASP A 107 -11.31 -14.71 -4.09
N ASN A 108 -11.89 -15.79 -4.63
CA ASN A 108 -11.11 -16.87 -5.25
C ASN A 108 -10.39 -16.44 -6.55
N ASN A 109 -10.69 -15.26 -7.09
CA ASN A 109 -10.03 -14.68 -8.26
C ASN A 109 -8.98 -13.63 -7.88
N ASN A 110 -8.64 -13.50 -6.59
CA ASN A 110 -7.73 -12.48 -6.08
C ASN A 110 -8.23 -11.04 -6.34
N GLU A 111 -9.56 -10.84 -6.32
CA GLU A 111 -10.25 -9.56 -6.39
C GLU A 111 -10.77 -9.12 -5.02
N THR A 112 -10.51 -7.86 -4.67
CA THR A 112 -11.19 -7.21 -3.53
C THR A 112 -12.59 -6.73 -3.93
N PRO A 113 -13.48 -6.38 -2.99
CA PRO A 113 -14.72 -5.66 -3.30
C PRO A 113 -14.47 -4.45 -4.21
N GLY A 114 -13.33 -3.78 -4.03
CA GLY A 114 -12.92 -2.62 -4.84
C GLY A 114 -12.52 -2.99 -6.25
N CYS A 115 -11.82 -4.10 -6.44
CA CYS A 115 -11.51 -4.63 -7.77
C CYS A 115 -12.80 -4.92 -8.54
N VAL A 116 -13.78 -5.57 -7.91
CA VAL A 116 -15.09 -5.87 -8.51
C VAL A 116 -15.82 -4.57 -8.88
N ALA A 117 -15.90 -3.61 -7.94
CA ALA A 117 -16.54 -2.32 -8.20
C ALA A 117 -15.89 -1.58 -9.39
N ARG A 118 -14.55 -1.55 -9.45
CA ARG A 118 -13.82 -0.90 -10.54
C ARG A 118 -14.04 -1.61 -11.87
N ARG A 119 -13.99 -2.94 -11.90
CA ARG A 119 -14.19 -3.76 -13.11
C ARG A 119 -15.59 -3.55 -13.70
N LEU A 120 -16.60 -3.40 -12.84
CA LEU A 120 -17.99 -3.13 -13.22
C LEU A 120 -18.28 -1.64 -13.52
N GLY A 121 -17.30 -0.75 -13.37
CA GLY A 121 -17.48 0.69 -13.60
C GLY A 121 -18.29 1.42 -12.51
N LEU A 122 -18.48 0.80 -11.34
CA LEU A 122 -19.29 1.28 -10.23
C LEU A 122 -18.52 2.30 -9.38
N ARG A 123 -18.35 3.50 -9.92
CA ARG A 123 -17.47 4.55 -9.36
C ARG A 123 -17.82 4.95 -7.93
N GLU A 124 -19.09 5.14 -7.60
CA GLU A 124 -19.48 5.57 -6.24
C GLU A 124 -19.15 4.49 -5.20
N LEU A 125 -19.42 3.21 -5.51
CA LEU A 125 -19.10 2.09 -4.62
C LEU A 125 -17.59 1.92 -4.46
N TYR A 126 -16.84 2.08 -5.55
CA TYR A 126 -15.38 2.09 -5.51
C TYR A 126 -14.84 3.17 -4.57
N GLU A 127 -15.32 4.41 -4.70
CA GLU A 127 -14.91 5.53 -3.85
C GLU A 127 -15.25 5.27 -2.36
N GLN A 128 -16.39 4.65 -2.06
CA GLN A 128 -16.73 4.26 -0.67
C GLN A 128 -15.77 3.26 -0.06
N LEU A 129 -15.27 2.30 -0.86
CA LEU A 129 -14.30 1.32 -0.42
C LEU A 129 -12.90 1.92 -0.26
N VAL A 130 -12.49 2.82 -1.16
CA VAL A 130 -11.26 3.60 -0.97
C VAL A 130 -11.35 4.38 0.34
N ASP A 131 -12.45 5.10 0.58
CA ASP A 131 -12.62 5.86 1.82
C ASP A 131 -12.65 4.96 3.06
N ALA A 132 -13.15 3.73 2.94
CA ALA A 132 -13.10 2.73 4.00
C ALA A 132 -11.68 2.27 4.30
N GLY A 133 -10.89 2.01 3.26
CA GLY A 133 -9.47 1.68 3.40
C GLY A 133 -8.70 2.81 4.08
N VAL A 134 -8.89 4.05 3.64
CA VAL A 134 -8.24 5.22 4.27
C VAL A 134 -8.59 5.32 5.75
N ARG A 135 -9.88 5.16 6.13
CA ARG A 135 -10.27 5.19 7.54
C ARG A 135 -9.63 4.05 8.36
N ALA A 136 -9.53 2.86 7.78
CA ALA A 136 -8.91 1.71 8.43
C ALA A 136 -7.41 1.96 8.66
N GLU A 137 -6.69 2.39 7.62
CA GLU A 137 -5.25 2.67 7.69
C GLU A 137 -4.93 3.79 8.69
N LEU A 138 -5.68 4.90 8.69
CA LEU A 138 -5.48 5.98 9.65
C LEU A 138 -5.75 5.55 11.10
N LEU A 139 -6.74 4.68 11.31
CA LEU A 139 -7.04 4.15 12.63
C LEU A 139 -5.93 3.22 13.12
N LEU A 140 -5.48 2.29 12.27
CA LEU A 140 -4.39 1.35 12.58
C LEU A 140 -3.08 2.10 12.87
N ASN A 141 -2.72 3.04 12.00
CA ASN A 141 -1.57 3.93 12.20
C ASN A 141 -1.60 4.67 13.54
N ARG A 142 -2.80 4.98 14.06
CA ARG A 142 -2.97 5.65 15.34
C ARG A 142 -2.94 4.68 16.54
N LEU A 143 -3.42 3.46 16.36
CA LEU A 143 -3.42 2.41 17.38
C LEU A 143 -2.01 1.85 17.59
N ASP A 144 -1.21 1.71 16.54
CA ASP A 144 0.20 1.28 16.65
C ASP A 144 1.06 2.27 17.46
N GLY A 145 0.62 3.54 17.55
CA GLY A 145 1.24 4.57 18.40
C GLY A 145 0.58 4.76 19.77
N TYR A 146 -0.37 3.90 20.17
CA TYR A 146 -1.01 3.96 21.48
C TYR A 146 -0.23 3.10 22.48
N GLU A 147 0.63 3.74 23.27
CA GLU A 147 1.14 3.13 24.50
C GLU A 147 -0.03 2.99 25.49
N GLU A 148 -0.33 1.76 25.91
CA GLU A 148 -1.32 1.48 26.94
C GLU A 148 -0.91 2.23 28.22
N LEU A 149 -1.80 3.08 28.74
CA LEU A 149 -1.53 3.80 29.98
C LEU A 149 -1.39 2.74 31.09
N GLU A 150 -0.24 2.68 31.75
CA GLU A 150 -0.10 1.95 33.01
C GLU A 150 -1.12 2.56 33.99
N ASP A 151 -2.17 1.80 34.31
CA ASP A 151 -3.13 2.16 35.35
C ASP A 151 -2.37 2.20 36.69
N ASP A 152 -1.98 3.40 37.10
CA ASP A 152 -1.31 3.72 38.35
C ASP A 152 -2.33 3.68 39.51
N ASP A 153 -2.96 2.52 39.71
CA ASP A 153 -3.79 2.23 40.88
C ASP A 153 -2.92 1.55 41.95
N GLU A 154 -2.17 2.38 42.69
CA GLU A 154 -1.69 2.01 44.03
C GLU A 154 -2.89 1.82 44.98
N GLU A 155 -3.43 0.60 45.08
CA GLU A 155 -4.02 0.13 46.34
C GLU A 155 -3.51 -1.28 46.70
N GLU A 156 -2.79 -1.34 47.83
CA GLU A 156 -2.47 -2.55 48.58
C GLU A 156 -3.78 -3.29 48.95
N ASP A 157 -3.91 -4.60 48.64
CA ASP A 157 -3.99 -5.69 49.64
C ASP A 157 -4.47 -7.05 49.06
N GLU A 158 -3.71 -8.09 49.40
CA GLU A 158 -4.00 -9.54 49.56
C GLU A 158 -4.98 -10.32 48.64
N GLY A 159 -4.40 -11.03 47.66
CA GLY A 159 -4.41 -12.51 47.63
C GLY A 159 -5.57 -13.27 46.97
N GLN A 160 -5.36 -13.75 45.74
CA GLN A 160 -5.64 -15.14 45.33
C GLN A 160 -5.04 -15.47 43.96
N GLU A 161 -4.40 -16.65 43.87
CA GLU A 161 -3.81 -17.22 42.67
C GLU A 161 -4.91 -17.67 41.68
N GLU A 162 -4.93 -17.12 40.47
CA GLU A 162 -5.42 -17.83 39.28
C GLU A 162 -4.46 -17.59 38.11
N GLN A 163 -3.88 -18.68 37.60
CA GLN A 163 -3.09 -18.72 36.37
C GLN A 163 -4.02 -18.57 35.17
N THR A 164 -3.87 -17.48 34.42
CA THR A 164 -4.24 -17.44 33.00
C THR A 164 -3.04 -16.91 32.22
N GLY A 165 -2.32 -17.82 31.56
CA GLY A 165 -1.29 -17.45 30.59
C GLY A 165 -1.97 -16.87 29.35
N ALA A 166 -1.84 -15.56 29.16
CA ALA A 166 -1.96 -14.96 27.86
C ALA A 166 -0.53 -14.90 27.30
N GLU A 167 -0.29 -15.64 26.22
CA GLU A 167 0.92 -15.49 25.42
C GLU A 167 0.87 -14.09 24.79
N GLU A 168 1.89 -13.29 25.09
CA GLU A 168 2.22 -12.06 24.37
C GLU A 168 2.46 -12.43 22.90
N VAL A 169 1.62 -11.90 22.00
CA VAL A 169 1.92 -11.90 20.57
C VAL A 169 2.53 -10.53 20.28
N GLU A 170 3.86 -10.47 20.32
CA GLU A 170 4.63 -9.40 19.69
C GLU A 170 4.35 -9.48 18.18
N VAL A 171 3.61 -8.51 17.65
CA VAL A 171 3.47 -8.32 16.20
C VAL A 171 4.53 -7.31 15.78
N GLU A 172 5.74 -7.79 15.50
CA GLU A 172 6.74 -7.03 14.76
C GLU A 172 6.31 -6.96 13.28
N GLY A 173 5.66 -5.85 12.90
CA GLY A 173 5.34 -5.55 11.51
C GLY A 173 6.47 -4.75 10.86
N ASP A 174 7.32 -5.40 10.08
CA ASP A 174 8.33 -4.74 9.24
C ASP A 174 8.16 -5.14 7.77
N SER A 175 8.36 -4.15 6.90
CA SER A 175 8.21 -4.10 5.43
C SER A 175 6.82 -3.80 4.85
N ALA A 176 6.83 -2.85 3.88
CA ALA A 176 5.75 -2.37 2.99
C ALA A 176 4.35 -2.92 3.34
N PRO A 177 3.42 -2.10 3.86
CA PRO A 177 2.22 -2.59 4.52
C PRO A 177 1.44 -3.50 3.58
N GLN A 178 1.65 -4.79 3.79
CA GLN A 178 0.80 -5.82 3.29
C GLN A 178 -0.45 -5.68 4.14
N LEU A 179 -1.47 -5.08 3.54
CA LEU A 179 -2.83 -5.04 4.03
C LEU A 179 -3.11 -6.22 4.96
N VAL A 180 -3.45 -5.94 6.21
CA VAL A 180 -3.71 -6.94 7.26
C VAL A 180 -4.56 -8.11 6.72
N GLU A 181 -3.92 -9.23 6.41
CA GLU A 181 -4.60 -10.50 6.23
C GLU A 181 -4.96 -11.00 7.62
N ALA A 182 -6.16 -10.63 8.09
CA ALA A 182 -6.70 -11.20 9.30
C ALA A 182 -6.94 -12.71 9.06
N ALA A 183 -6.20 -13.53 9.81
CA ALA A 183 -6.12 -14.97 9.67
C ALA A 183 -7.50 -15.66 9.57
N THR A 184 -7.82 -16.17 8.39
CA THR A 184 -8.65 -17.37 8.22
C THR A 184 -7.92 -18.33 7.31
N ALA A 185 -7.42 -19.40 7.92
CA ALA A 185 -6.69 -20.47 7.26
C ALA A 185 -7.58 -21.13 6.18
N THR A 186 -7.25 -20.86 4.92
CA THR A 186 -7.52 -21.76 3.80
C THR A 186 -6.33 -21.72 2.86
N GLU A 187 -5.55 -22.81 2.89
CA GLU A 187 -4.34 -23.01 2.10
C GLU A 187 -4.65 -22.95 0.60
N THR A 188 -4.32 -21.83 -0.04
CA THR A 188 -4.01 -21.80 -1.46
C THR A 188 -2.60 -21.22 -1.60
N ALA A 189 -1.62 -22.10 -1.75
CA ALA A 189 -0.21 -21.77 -1.71
C ALA A 189 0.23 -20.87 -2.88
N MET A 190 0.29 -19.56 -2.65
CA MET A 190 1.42 -18.77 -3.14
C MET A 190 2.64 -19.13 -2.27
N GLU A 191 3.82 -19.27 -2.88
CA GLU A 191 5.06 -19.51 -2.12
C GLU A 191 5.33 -18.33 -1.16
N THR A 192 4.91 -18.47 0.10
CA THR A 192 5.27 -17.57 1.19
C THR A 192 6.73 -17.86 1.55
N GLY A 193 7.64 -17.43 0.69
CA GLY A 193 9.02 -17.21 1.09
C GLY A 193 9.10 -16.15 2.20
N PRO A 194 10.25 -16.00 2.84
CA PRO A 194 10.42 -15.13 4.01
C PRO A 194 10.05 -13.67 3.72
N ASP A 195 9.63 -12.96 4.78
CA ASP A 195 9.28 -11.54 4.77
C ASP A 195 10.50 -10.66 4.47
N VAL A 196 10.25 -9.49 3.88
CA VAL A 196 11.28 -8.60 3.33
C VAL A 196 11.67 -7.54 4.36
N THR A 197 12.25 -7.92 5.51
CA THR A 197 12.61 -6.95 6.56
C THR A 197 13.87 -6.15 6.23
N ASN A 198 14.03 -4.96 6.85
CA ASN A 198 15.19 -4.11 6.66
C ASN A 198 16.50 -4.85 6.98
N SER A 199 16.54 -5.54 8.12
CA SER A 199 17.70 -6.33 8.56
C SER A 199 18.04 -7.45 7.59
N ARG A 200 17.04 -8.20 7.11
CA ARG A 200 17.24 -9.28 6.14
C ARG A 200 17.78 -8.74 4.82
N TYR A 201 17.25 -7.61 4.34
CA TYR A 201 17.72 -6.97 3.12
C TYR A 201 19.19 -6.56 3.24
N LEU A 202 19.59 -5.87 4.32
CA LEU A 202 20.96 -5.40 4.53
C LEU A 202 21.98 -6.54 4.68
N ASP A 203 21.55 -7.71 5.15
CA ASP A 203 22.36 -8.93 5.26
C ASP A 203 22.31 -9.82 4.00
N SER A 204 21.50 -9.46 2.99
CA SER A 204 21.31 -10.27 1.79
C SER A 204 22.45 -10.14 0.78
N ASN A 205 22.63 -11.16 -0.06
CA ASN A 205 23.46 -11.02 -1.26
C ASN A 205 22.61 -10.45 -2.40
N LEU A 206 23.17 -9.52 -3.18
CA LEU A 206 22.45 -8.92 -4.29
C LEU A 206 22.91 -9.48 -5.64
N THR A 207 21.94 -9.58 -6.56
CA THR A 207 22.20 -9.93 -7.95
C THR A 207 22.04 -8.68 -8.82
N PHE A 208 23.17 -8.13 -9.26
CA PHE A 208 23.21 -7.02 -10.21
C PHE A 208 23.11 -7.53 -11.65
N GLN A 209 22.07 -7.13 -12.36
CA GLN A 209 21.91 -7.34 -13.79
C GLN A 209 21.88 -5.99 -14.52
N ASN A 210 21.80 -6.01 -15.85
CA ASN A 210 21.80 -4.77 -16.63
C ASN A 210 20.51 -3.95 -16.42
N ASP A 211 19.40 -4.65 -16.20
CA ASP A 211 18.04 -4.12 -16.17
C ASP A 211 17.39 -4.22 -14.78
N ARG A 212 18.03 -4.88 -13.81
CA ARG A 212 17.46 -5.11 -12.47
C ARG A 212 18.51 -5.33 -11.39
N LEU A 213 18.13 -5.00 -10.16
CA LEU A 213 18.78 -5.36 -8.92
C LEU A 213 17.81 -6.22 -8.11
N LEU A 214 18.24 -7.42 -7.76
CA LEU A 214 17.44 -8.37 -6.98
C LEU A 214 18.14 -8.71 -5.67
N ASP A 215 17.36 -8.96 -4.62
CA ASP A 215 17.88 -9.57 -3.39
C ASP A 215 18.05 -11.09 -3.53
N GLN A 216 18.49 -11.74 -2.45
CA GLN A 216 18.73 -13.19 -2.43
C GLN A 216 17.45 -14.03 -2.65
N ASP A 217 16.28 -13.47 -2.36
CA ASP A 217 14.97 -14.12 -2.49
C ASP A 217 14.28 -13.75 -3.83
N GLN A 218 15.00 -13.08 -4.73
CA GLN A 218 14.52 -12.60 -6.03
C GLN A 218 13.45 -11.50 -5.94
N ASN A 219 13.39 -10.76 -4.84
CA ASN A 219 12.58 -9.55 -4.77
C ASN A 219 13.22 -8.45 -5.64
N GLY A 220 12.40 -7.70 -6.38
CA GLY A 220 12.84 -6.57 -7.17
C GLY A 220 13.18 -5.39 -6.28
N VAL A 221 14.47 -5.10 -6.11
CA VAL A 221 14.97 -3.96 -5.31
C VAL A 221 14.96 -2.68 -6.13
N MET A 222 15.32 -2.78 -7.41
CA MET A 222 15.36 -1.66 -8.36
C MET A 222 15.27 -2.20 -9.78
N MET A 223 14.49 -1.57 -10.66
CA MET A 223 14.27 -2.06 -12.03
C MET A 223 14.42 -0.94 -13.07
N ALA A 224 14.93 -1.28 -14.25
CA ALA A 224 15.19 -0.30 -15.31
C ALA A 224 13.92 0.30 -15.95
N TRP A 225 12.75 -0.34 -15.83
CA TRP A 225 11.50 0.22 -16.34
C TRP A 225 11.17 1.58 -15.68
N GLU A 226 11.70 1.84 -14.48
CA GLU A 226 11.50 3.08 -13.71
C GLU A 226 12.30 4.27 -14.27
N THR A 227 13.15 4.05 -15.28
CA THR A 227 14.03 5.09 -15.86
C THR A 227 13.29 6.37 -16.23
N ASP A 228 12.14 6.25 -16.90
CA ASP A 228 11.39 7.43 -17.38
C ASP A 228 10.74 8.21 -16.24
N ILE A 229 10.28 7.54 -15.17
CA ILE A 229 9.69 8.21 -14.01
C ILE A 229 10.80 8.91 -13.20
N MET A 230 11.95 8.27 -13.00
CA MET A 230 13.11 8.85 -12.30
C MET A 230 13.69 10.06 -13.02
N ALA A 231 13.78 10.00 -14.36
CA ALA A 231 14.22 11.13 -15.17
C ALA A 231 13.32 12.37 -14.98
N LYS A 232 12.01 12.14 -14.92
CA LYS A 232 11.03 13.21 -14.63
C LYS A 232 11.15 13.73 -13.20
N SER A 233 11.32 12.85 -12.22
CA SER A 233 11.52 13.24 -10.80
C SER A 233 12.75 14.14 -10.65
N ALA A 234 13.91 13.72 -11.17
CA ALA A 234 15.14 14.49 -11.13
C ALA A 234 15.00 15.89 -11.76
N LYS A 235 14.32 15.98 -12.92
CA LYS A 235 14.09 17.25 -13.61
C LYS A 235 13.14 18.19 -12.86
N LYS A 236 12.14 17.65 -12.17
CA LYS A 236 11.19 18.45 -11.36
C LYS A 236 11.82 18.96 -10.07
N LEU A 237 12.63 18.12 -9.43
CA LEU A 237 13.38 18.48 -8.23
C LEU A 237 14.47 19.50 -8.52
N LEU A 238 15.20 19.35 -9.64
CA LEU A 238 16.29 20.23 -10.04
C LEU A 238 15.96 21.00 -11.33
N PRO A 239 15.07 22.00 -11.29
CA PRO A 239 14.70 22.79 -12.47
C PRO A 239 15.82 23.71 -12.98
N MET A 240 16.88 23.88 -12.20
CA MET A 240 18.07 24.66 -12.52
C MET A 240 19.33 24.03 -11.94
N SER A 241 20.48 24.39 -12.49
CA SER A 241 21.78 23.91 -12.01
C SER A 241 22.20 24.59 -10.70
N GLY A 242 23.15 23.96 -10.01
CA GLY A 242 23.76 24.50 -8.80
C GLY A 242 22.95 24.32 -7.51
N LEU A 243 21.88 23.53 -7.55
CA LEU A 243 21.12 23.14 -6.35
C LEU A 243 21.87 22.07 -5.55
N ARG A 244 21.69 22.07 -4.23
CA ARG A 244 22.14 21.01 -3.33
C ARG A 244 21.05 19.97 -3.21
N VAL A 245 21.39 18.71 -3.47
CA VAL A 245 20.42 17.61 -3.48
C VAL A 245 20.87 16.47 -2.58
N LEU A 246 19.91 15.90 -1.85
CA LEU A 246 20.04 14.66 -1.12
C LEU A 246 19.22 13.57 -1.82
N ASN A 247 19.86 12.44 -2.12
CA ASN A 247 19.19 11.20 -2.48
C ASN A 247 19.34 10.17 -1.34
N VAL A 248 18.24 9.51 -0.98
CA VAL A 248 18.19 8.45 0.03
C VAL A 248 17.80 7.15 -0.65
N GLY A 249 18.78 6.26 -0.85
CA GLY A 249 18.67 5.04 -1.64
C GLY A 249 19.30 5.21 -3.03
N HIS A 250 20.46 4.58 -3.27
CA HIS A 250 21.14 4.65 -4.57
C HIS A 250 20.60 3.61 -5.56
N GLY A 251 20.36 2.38 -5.07
CA GLY A 251 19.98 1.25 -5.90
C GLY A 251 20.94 1.03 -7.07
N MET A 252 20.45 1.22 -8.30
CA MET A 252 21.27 1.10 -9.51
C MET A 252 21.92 2.41 -9.98
N GLY A 253 21.65 3.54 -9.32
CA GLY A 253 22.14 4.86 -9.66
C GLY A 253 21.47 5.51 -10.86
N ILE A 254 20.23 5.08 -11.17
CA ILE A 254 19.44 5.60 -12.31
C ILE A 254 19.03 7.04 -12.03
N VAL A 255 18.32 7.29 -10.93
CA VAL A 255 17.90 8.65 -10.54
C VAL A 255 19.12 9.56 -10.29
N ASP A 256 20.15 9.05 -9.61
CA ASP A 256 21.37 9.82 -9.37
C ASP A 256 22.06 10.24 -10.67
N GLY A 257 21.97 9.41 -11.71
CA GLY A 257 22.47 9.72 -13.04
C GLY A 257 21.78 10.96 -13.61
N PHE A 258 20.44 10.97 -13.59
CA PHE A 258 19.64 12.10 -14.05
C PHE A 258 19.79 13.34 -13.17
N ILE A 259 19.99 13.17 -11.86
CA ILE A 259 20.33 14.27 -10.94
C ILE A 259 21.66 14.90 -11.35
N GLN A 260 22.70 14.10 -11.57
CA GLN A 260 24.01 14.58 -12.01
C GLN A 260 23.95 15.29 -13.37
N GLU A 261 23.08 14.86 -14.28
CA GLU A 261 22.83 15.56 -15.55
C GLU A 261 22.26 16.98 -15.34
N GLN A 262 21.56 17.26 -14.24
CA GLN A 262 21.09 18.61 -13.89
C GLN A 262 22.20 19.51 -13.31
N SER A 263 23.43 19.00 -13.16
CA SER A 263 24.59 19.75 -12.65
C SER A 263 24.36 20.40 -11.27
N PRO A 264 24.06 19.62 -10.22
CA PRO A 264 23.94 20.12 -8.85
C PRO A 264 25.27 20.71 -8.36
N ALA A 265 25.20 21.59 -7.36
CA ALA A 265 26.40 22.07 -6.66
C ALA A 265 26.95 21.00 -5.70
N GLU A 266 26.04 20.30 -5.02
CA GLU A 266 26.31 19.22 -4.08
C GLU A 266 25.28 18.11 -4.32
N HIS A 267 25.71 16.86 -4.29
CA HIS A 267 24.87 15.69 -4.47
C HIS A 267 25.22 14.66 -3.39
N HIS A 268 24.45 14.66 -2.31
CA HIS A 268 24.60 13.74 -1.21
C HIS A 268 23.79 12.49 -1.51
N ILE A 269 24.40 11.31 -1.37
CA ILE A 269 23.75 10.02 -1.61
C ILE A 269 23.93 9.18 -0.35
N ILE A 270 22.83 8.77 0.27
CA ILE A 270 22.82 7.81 1.38
C ILE A 270 22.52 6.43 0.84
N GLU A 271 23.38 5.46 1.17
CA GLU A 271 23.19 4.06 0.79
C GLU A 271 23.62 3.14 1.93
N ALA A 272 22.70 2.25 2.33
CA ALA A 272 22.87 1.37 3.48
C ALA A 272 23.44 0.01 3.10
N HIS A 273 23.11 -0.51 1.91
CA HIS A 273 23.47 -1.87 1.53
C HIS A 273 24.96 -1.97 1.13
N PRO A 274 25.79 -2.79 1.82
CA PRO A 274 27.23 -2.82 1.60
C PRO A 274 27.65 -3.15 0.15
N GLU A 275 26.93 -4.07 -0.52
CA GLU A 275 27.20 -4.41 -1.92
C GLU A 275 26.87 -3.27 -2.90
N VAL A 276 25.82 -2.48 -2.63
CA VAL A 276 25.47 -1.31 -3.45
C VAL A 276 26.54 -0.22 -3.29
N VAL A 277 26.97 0.05 -2.04
CA VAL A 277 28.09 0.97 -1.77
C VAL A 277 29.38 0.53 -2.49
N ALA A 278 29.71 -0.76 -2.45
CA ALA A 278 30.88 -1.29 -3.14
C ALA A 278 30.77 -1.09 -4.67
N GLU A 279 29.58 -1.30 -5.23
CA GLU A 279 29.29 -1.07 -6.64
C GLU A 279 29.37 0.42 -7.03
N MET A 280 28.86 1.31 -6.18
CA MET A 280 28.97 2.76 -6.34
C MET A 280 30.44 3.19 -6.48
N LYS A 281 31.27 2.75 -5.53
CA LYS A 281 32.72 3.00 -5.53
C LYS A 281 33.39 2.42 -6.78
N ARG A 282 33.03 1.19 -7.17
CA ARG A 282 33.57 0.55 -8.39
C ARG A 282 33.23 1.33 -9.66
N LYS A 283 32.03 1.89 -9.74
CA LYS A 283 31.54 2.73 -10.87
C LYS A 283 32.09 4.17 -10.84
N GLY A 284 32.84 4.53 -9.81
CA GLY A 284 33.49 5.82 -9.68
C GLY A 284 32.54 6.95 -9.25
N TRP A 285 31.50 6.64 -8.47
CA TRP A 285 30.54 7.64 -8.00
C TRP A 285 31.19 8.65 -7.05
N GLY A 286 32.11 8.21 -6.19
CA GLY A 286 32.80 9.09 -5.24
C GLY A 286 33.73 10.10 -5.91
N GLU A 287 34.13 9.90 -7.17
CA GLU A 287 34.95 10.84 -7.93
C GLU A 287 34.13 11.81 -8.78
N LYS A 288 32.80 11.68 -8.82
CA LYS A 288 31.95 12.59 -9.59
C LYS A 288 31.89 13.99 -8.92
N PRO A 289 31.80 15.07 -9.71
CA PRO A 289 31.74 16.42 -9.16
C PRO A 289 30.57 16.61 -8.18
N GLY A 290 30.87 17.16 -7.01
CA GLY A 290 29.89 17.47 -5.97
C GLY A 290 29.29 16.26 -5.25
N VAL A 291 29.68 15.02 -5.58
CA VAL A 291 29.11 13.82 -4.95
C VAL A 291 29.74 13.56 -3.58
N THR A 292 28.89 13.34 -2.58
CA THR A 292 29.26 12.84 -1.25
C THR A 292 28.46 11.57 -0.97
N ILE A 293 29.14 10.45 -0.74
CA ILE A 293 28.51 9.17 -0.39
C ILE A 293 28.51 9.04 1.14
N HIS A 294 27.34 8.81 1.72
CA HIS A 294 27.18 8.47 3.12
C HIS A 294 26.81 6.98 3.22
N GLU A 295 27.67 6.20 3.87
CA GLU A 295 27.55 4.74 3.94
C GLU A 295 26.84 4.37 5.25
N GLY A 296 25.63 3.81 5.14
CA GLY A 296 24.84 3.41 6.30
C GLY A 296 23.35 3.74 6.13
N ARG A 297 22.61 3.42 7.18
CA ARG A 297 21.18 3.69 7.28
C ARG A 297 20.90 5.19 7.35
N TRP A 298 19.83 5.62 6.70
CA TRP A 298 19.41 7.02 6.75
C TRP A 298 18.99 7.44 8.16
N GLN A 299 18.42 6.51 8.93
CA GLN A 299 18.03 6.73 10.33
C GLN A 299 19.22 7.13 11.22
N ASP A 300 20.43 6.69 10.87
CA ASP A 300 21.65 7.03 11.61
C ASP A 300 22.33 8.30 11.07
N ILE A 301 22.26 8.52 9.76
CA ILE A 301 22.99 9.59 9.05
C ILE A 301 22.24 10.92 9.09
N LEU A 302 20.92 10.91 8.85
CA LEU A 302 20.13 12.14 8.73
C LEU A 302 20.11 12.98 10.01
N PRO A 303 19.97 12.41 11.24
CA PRO A 303 20.03 13.19 12.47
C PRO A 303 21.35 13.94 12.64
N ASP A 304 22.48 13.34 12.24
CA ASP A 304 23.79 13.98 12.30
C ASP A 304 23.91 15.15 11.31
N LEU A 305 23.32 15.02 10.11
CA LEU A 305 23.27 16.11 9.12
C LEU A 305 22.40 17.27 9.60
N VAL A 306 21.25 16.97 10.21
CA VAL A 306 20.38 17.96 10.88
C VAL A 306 21.16 18.68 11.99
N GLY A 307 21.87 17.94 12.85
CA GLY A 307 22.69 18.51 13.92
C GLY A 307 23.84 19.41 13.43
N GLN A 308 24.30 19.21 12.20
CA GLN A 308 25.30 20.05 11.52
C GLN A 308 24.68 21.28 10.83
N GLY A 309 23.35 21.37 10.74
CA GLY A 309 22.65 22.43 10.02
C GLY A 309 22.81 22.33 8.51
N VAL A 310 23.00 21.11 7.99
CA VAL A 310 23.01 20.86 6.55
C VAL A 310 21.59 20.96 6.02
N MET A 311 21.41 21.70 4.93
CA MET A 311 20.11 21.89 4.28
C MET A 311 20.26 21.67 2.78
N PHE A 312 19.19 21.18 2.15
CA PHE A 312 19.14 20.83 0.73
C PHE A 312 18.01 21.57 0.02
N ASP A 313 18.27 21.96 -1.22
CA ASP A 313 17.26 22.56 -2.09
C ASP A 313 16.34 21.48 -2.70
N ALA A 314 16.82 20.23 -2.77
CA ALA A 314 16.06 19.09 -3.24
C ALA A 314 16.32 17.81 -2.41
N ILE A 315 15.29 17.00 -2.17
CA ILE A 315 15.41 15.68 -1.55
C ILE A 315 14.66 14.63 -2.39
N TYR A 316 15.26 13.48 -2.64
CA TYR A 316 14.62 12.31 -3.24
C TYR A 316 14.73 11.09 -2.31
N TYR A 317 13.63 10.39 -2.09
CA TYR A 317 13.55 9.21 -1.22
C TYR A 317 13.06 7.99 -2.00
N ASP A 318 13.91 6.96 -2.10
CA ASP A 318 13.65 5.75 -2.86
C ASP A 318 14.42 4.57 -2.25
N THR A 319 13.92 4.11 -1.12
CA THR A 319 14.52 3.05 -0.31
C THR A 319 13.81 1.72 -0.54
N PHE A 320 14.38 0.65 0.01
CA PHE A 320 13.84 -0.70 -0.07
C PHE A 320 13.78 -1.34 1.32
N ALA A 321 12.77 -2.18 1.55
CA ALA A 321 12.54 -2.86 2.83
C ALA A 321 12.36 -1.87 4.01
N GLU A 322 11.56 -0.82 3.79
CA GLU A 322 11.12 0.14 4.80
C GLU A 322 9.59 0.02 4.95
N SER A 323 9.08 0.27 6.15
CA SER A 323 7.64 0.30 6.43
C SER A 323 7.03 1.66 6.03
N TYR A 324 5.70 1.75 6.05
CA TYR A 324 5.04 3.06 5.93
C TYR A 324 5.34 3.96 7.13
N GLY A 325 5.53 3.38 8.32
CA GLY A 325 5.93 4.11 9.53
C GLY A 325 7.28 4.80 9.35
N ASP A 326 8.26 4.11 8.78
CA ASP A 326 9.58 4.66 8.46
C ASP A 326 9.48 5.81 7.46
N PHE A 327 8.65 5.65 6.41
CA PHE A 327 8.40 6.71 5.45
C PHE A 327 7.76 7.94 6.10
N ARG A 328 6.80 7.73 7.01
CA ARG A 328 6.16 8.81 7.77
C ARG A 328 7.14 9.55 8.66
N GLU A 329 7.96 8.82 9.43
CA GLU A 329 9.01 9.41 10.26
C GLU A 329 10.02 10.21 9.41
N PHE A 330 10.41 9.67 8.25
CA PHE A 330 11.33 10.34 7.35
C PHE A 330 10.84 11.74 6.98
N PHE A 331 9.58 11.91 6.55
CA PHE A 331 9.11 13.23 6.16
C PHE A 331 8.65 14.10 7.33
N SER A 332 8.14 13.52 8.43
CA SER A 332 7.67 14.30 9.58
C SER A 332 8.82 14.81 10.46
N GLU A 333 9.99 14.17 10.42
CA GLU A 333 11.15 14.56 11.24
C GLU A 333 12.33 15.02 10.37
N GLN A 334 12.80 14.16 9.46
CA GLN A 334 14.08 14.38 8.77
C GLN A 334 13.96 15.42 7.67
N VAL A 335 12.94 15.33 6.81
CA VAL A 335 12.73 16.31 5.74
C VAL A 335 12.53 17.71 6.32
N ILE A 336 11.81 17.84 7.45
CA ILE A 336 11.62 19.13 8.12
C ILE A 336 12.96 19.77 8.53
N GLY A 337 13.90 18.97 9.03
CA GLY A 337 15.22 19.46 9.46
C GLY A 337 16.24 19.65 8.35
N LEU A 338 15.97 19.19 7.12
CA LEU A 338 16.94 19.11 6.03
C LEU A 338 16.53 19.87 4.76
N LEU A 339 15.25 20.20 4.60
CA LEU A 339 14.76 20.89 3.41
C LEU A 339 14.86 22.41 3.59
N GLU A 340 15.41 23.10 2.59
CA GLU A 340 15.35 24.56 2.52
C GLU A 340 13.90 25.06 2.41
N GLN A 341 13.65 26.31 2.84
CA GLN A 341 12.30 26.88 2.87
C GLN A 341 11.57 26.84 1.50
N GLU A 342 12.31 27.06 0.42
CA GLU A 342 11.80 27.01 -0.97
C GLU A 342 12.15 25.68 -1.66
N GLY A 343 12.68 24.73 -0.89
CA GLY A 343 13.10 23.43 -1.37
C GLY A 343 11.91 22.55 -1.76
N LYS A 344 12.20 21.54 -2.57
CA LYS A 344 11.22 20.56 -3.01
C LYS A 344 11.69 19.16 -2.69
N TRP A 345 10.77 18.26 -2.43
CA TRP A 345 11.13 16.86 -2.27
C TRP A 345 10.14 15.94 -2.97
N SER A 346 10.60 14.73 -3.25
CA SER A 346 9.84 13.72 -3.97
C SER A 346 10.28 12.34 -3.50
N PHE A 347 9.50 11.33 -3.82
CA PHE A 347 9.76 9.95 -3.43
C PHE A 347 9.23 9.00 -4.51
N PHE A 348 9.73 7.77 -4.52
CA PHE A 348 9.12 6.72 -5.32
C PHE A 348 7.79 6.29 -4.69
N ASN A 349 6.68 6.59 -5.38
CA ASN A 349 5.34 6.28 -4.91
C ASN A 349 4.90 4.86 -5.35
N GLY A 350 5.44 3.83 -4.69
CA GLY A 350 5.13 2.42 -4.95
C GLY A 350 4.11 1.78 -4.01
N MET A 351 3.63 2.50 -3.00
CA MET A 351 2.81 1.93 -1.91
C MET A 351 1.47 1.38 -2.42
N GLY A 352 1.26 0.07 -2.28
CA GLY A 352 0.05 -0.60 -2.77
C GLY A 352 -0.06 -0.66 -4.29
N ALA A 353 1.03 -0.40 -5.03
CA ALA A 353 1.01 -0.35 -6.49
C ALA A 353 0.79 -1.71 -7.17
N ASP A 354 0.77 -2.80 -6.41
CA ASP A 354 0.37 -4.13 -6.87
C ASP A 354 -1.15 -4.26 -7.04
N ARG A 355 -1.95 -3.29 -6.56
CA ARG A 355 -3.40 -3.29 -6.70
C ARG A 355 -3.98 -1.87 -6.70
N GLN A 356 -4.80 -1.54 -7.71
CA GLN A 356 -5.35 -0.18 -7.86
C GLN A 356 -6.02 0.38 -6.59
N ILE A 357 -6.91 -0.38 -5.93
CA ILE A 357 -7.59 0.14 -4.74
C ILE A 357 -6.60 0.43 -3.61
N SER A 358 -5.59 -0.42 -3.40
CA SER A 358 -4.56 -0.22 -2.39
C SER A 358 -3.75 1.04 -2.70
N TYR A 359 -3.32 1.19 -3.96
CA TYR A 359 -2.62 2.38 -4.42
C TYR A 359 -3.46 3.65 -4.19
N ASP A 360 -4.76 3.63 -4.49
CA ASP A 360 -5.65 4.79 -4.28
C ASP A 360 -5.87 5.12 -2.79
N VAL A 361 -5.93 4.09 -1.93
CA VAL A 361 -5.96 4.24 -0.47
C VAL A 361 -4.67 4.91 0.01
N TYR A 362 -3.50 4.35 -0.33
CA TYR A 362 -2.22 4.86 0.15
C TYR A 362 -1.88 6.25 -0.40
N GLN A 363 -2.36 6.63 -1.58
CA GLN A 363 -2.25 8.03 -2.04
C GLN A 363 -2.97 8.97 -1.05
N LYS A 364 -4.22 8.67 -0.70
CA LYS A 364 -5.00 9.52 0.22
C LYS A 364 -4.42 9.51 1.64
N VAL A 365 -3.94 8.37 2.13
CA VAL A 365 -3.26 8.29 3.44
C VAL A 365 -2.00 9.16 3.43
N ALA A 366 -1.14 9.02 2.41
CA ALA A 366 0.05 9.85 2.26
C ALA A 366 -0.29 11.34 2.13
N GLU A 367 -1.33 11.72 1.38
CA GLU A 367 -1.77 13.12 1.28
C GLU A 367 -2.15 13.71 2.65
N MET A 368 -2.85 12.92 3.49
CA MET A 368 -3.25 13.37 4.83
C MET A 368 -2.04 13.48 5.76
N ASP A 369 -1.16 12.47 5.80
CA ASP A 369 0.00 12.49 6.68
C ASP A 369 1.02 13.56 6.25
N LEU A 370 1.19 13.81 4.94
CA LEU A 370 2.00 14.90 4.40
C LEU A 370 1.44 16.27 4.80
N MET A 371 0.12 16.44 4.71
CA MET A 371 -0.56 17.66 5.12
C MET A 371 -0.38 17.91 6.63
N ASP A 372 -0.50 16.86 7.45
CA ASP A 372 -0.28 16.93 8.90
C ASP A 372 1.18 17.28 9.25
N ALA A 373 2.14 16.84 8.43
CA ALA A 373 3.55 17.21 8.51
C ALA A 373 3.88 18.61 7.94
N GLY A 374 2.90 19.34 7.38
CA GLY A 374 3.07 20.69 6.86
C GLY A 374 3.55 20.78 5.42
N PHE A 375 3.29 19.75 4.60
CA PHE A 375 3.62 19.72 3.18
C PHE A 375 2.37 19.73 2.30
N ASP A 376 2.42 20.50 1.21
CA ASP A 376 1.55 20.32 0.04
C ASP A 376 2.19 19.31 -0.91
N VAL A 377 1.38 18.45 -1.54
CA VAL A 377 1.82 17.50 -2.57
C VAL A 377 1.06 17.72 -3.89
N GLU A 378 1.82 17.86 -4.98
CA GLU A 378 1.29 17.83 -6.35
C GLU A 378 1.56 16.48 -7.00
N TRP A 379 0.55 15.90 -7.64
CA TRP A 379 0.67 14.63 -8.36
C TRP A 379 0.67 14.85 -9.88
N GLU A 380 1.71 14.36 -10.56
CA GLU A 380 1.68 14.19 -12.03
C GLU A 380 1.42 12.73 -12.38
N GLU A 381 0.34 12.47 -13.12
CA GLU A 381 0.05 11.14 -13.64
C GLU A 381 0.88 10.85 -14.90
N ILE A 382 1.54 9.70 -14.90
CA ILE A 382 2.44 9.23 -15.96
C ILE A 382 1.97 7.85 -16.40
N ALA A 383 1.46 7.74 -17.63
CA ALA A 383 1.13 6.44 -18.21
C ALA A 383 2.39 5.57 -18.33
N LEU A 384 2.28 4.31 -17.90
CA LEU A 384 3.37 3.34 -17.94
C LEU A 384 3.26 2.42 -19.16
N PRO A 385 4.38 1.89 -19.66
CA PRO A 385 4.33 0.79 -20.61
C PRO A 385 3.74 -0.47 -19.96
N LYS A 386 3.36 -1.46 -20.77
CA LYS A 386 3.00 -2.78 -20.24
C LYS A 386 4.23 -3.44 -19.62
N LEU A 387 4.14 -3.80 -18.34
CA LEU A 387 5.25 -4.36 -17.56
C LEU A 387 5.22 -5.90 -17.50
N ASP A 388 4.37 -6.57 -18.29
CA ASP A 388 4.14 -8.03 -18.21
C ASP A 388 5.44 -8.86 -18.22
N ASN A 389 6.44 -8.44 -19.00
CA ASN A 389 7.72 -9.15 -19.13
C ASN A 389 8.79 -8.69 -18.12
N GLU A 390 8.56 -7.61 -17.38
CA GLU A 390 9.53 -7.09 -16.41
C GLU A 390 9.69 -8.06 -15.22
N TRP A 391 8.64 -8.84 -14.94
CA TRP A 391 8.57 -9.75 -13.79
C TRP A 391 9.22 -11.11 -14.02
N ASP A 392 9.76 -11.39 -15.21
CA ASP A 392 10.45 -12.65 -15.50
C ASP A 392 11.67 -12.83 -14.58
N GLY A 393 11.62 -13.83 -13.69
CA GLY A 393 12.67 -14.07 -12.70
C GLY A 393 12.62 -13.16 -11.47
N VAL A 394 11.55 -12.38 -11.29
CA VAL A 394 11.24 -11.63 -10.07
C VAL A 394 10.19 -12.40 -9.28
N ARG A 395 10.40 -12.55 -7.97
CA ARG A 395 9.54 -13.35 -7.08
C ARG A 395 8.09 -12.87 -7.08
N ARG A 396 7.89 -11.55 -7.00
CA ARG A 396 6.57 -10.91 -6.99
C ARG A 396 6.61 -9.62 -7.79
N ALA A 397 5.57 -9.40 -8.60
CA ALA A 397 5.33 -8.11 -9.23
C ALA A 397 4.90 -7.10 -8.15
N TYR A 398 5.71 -6.08 -7.92
CA TYR A 398 5.38 -4.98 -6.99
C TYR A 398 4.57 -3.87 -7.67
N TRP A 399 4.37 -3.95 -8.98
CA TRP A 399 3.63 -2.97 -9.75
C TRP A 399 2.66 -3.64 -10.73
N GLN A 400 1.37 -3.30 -10.66
CA GLN A 400 0.34 -3.82 -11.56
C GLN A 400 -0.62 -2.75 -12.12
N ILE A 401 -0.27 -1.47 -11.94
CA ILE A 401 -1.14 -0.34 -12.27
C ILE A 401 -0.68 0.34 -13.56
N GLU A 402 -1.62 0.90 -14.31
CA GLU A 402 -1.39 1.46 -15.64
C GLU A 402 -0.68 2.82 -15.64
N SER A 403 -0.69 3.54 -14.51
CA SER A 403 -0.08 4.86 -14.36
C SER A 403 0.66 5.03 -13.03
N TYR A 404 1.80 5.73 -13.10
CA TYR A 404 2.55 6.21 -11.95
C TYR A 404 2.10 7.62 -11.57
N ARG A 405 1.95 7.89 -10.28
CA ARG A 405 1.60 9.23 -9.75
C ARG A 405 2.84 9.79 -9.10
N LEU A 406 3.51 10.70 -9.79
CA LEU A 406 4.75 11.32 -9.35
C LEU A 406 4.42 12.40 -8.30
N PRO A 407 4.87 12.25 -7.04
CA PRO A 407 4.70 13.27 -6.01
C PRO A 407 5.74 14.37 -6.16
N LEU A 408 5.33 15.63 -6.05
CA LEU A 408 6.23 16.74 -5.83
C LEU A 408 5.74 17.52 -4.61
N CYS A 409 6.50 17.43 -3.53
CA CYS A 409 6.15 18.00 -2.24
C CYS A 409 6.91 19.30 -1.99
N LYS A 410 6.27 20.23 -1.29
CA LYS A 410 6.85 21.49 -0.81
C LYS A 410 6.20 21.86 0.54
N TYR A 411 6.83 22.73 1.32
CA TYR A 411 6.16 23.28 2.49
C TYR A 411 4.86 24.00 2.08
N MET A 412 3.85 23.90 2.94
CA MET A 412 2.63 24.70 2.79
C MET A 412 2.93 26.21 2.93
N ASP A 413 2.21 27.02 2.17
CA ASP A 413 2.39 28.48 2.12
C ASP A 413 1.88 29.23 3.39
#